data_AF-A0A939VWJ8-F1
#
_entry.id   AF-A0A939VWJ8-F1
#
_cell.length_a   1.000
_cell.length_b   1.000
_cell.length_c   1.000
_cell.angle_alpha   90.00
_cell.angle_beta   90.00
_cell.angle_gamma   90.00
#
_symmetry.space_group_name_H-M   'P 1'
#
loop_
_entity.id
_entity.type
_entity.pdbx_description
1 polymer ?
#
loop_
_entity_poly.entity_id
_entity_poly.type
_entity_poly.pdbx_seq_one_letter_code
_entity_poly.pdbx_strand_id
1 'polypeptide(L)' 'HCGACMFNRREVLSRILQCGRQNVPFTNYGVAIAGCFGILERALQPFPDALAAYRQAAGERT' A
#
# COMPACT_ATOMS: atom_id res chain seq x y z
N HIS A 1 8.78 2.84 0.25
CA HIS A 1 9.00 3.22 1.66
C HIS A 1 9.25 1.97 2.51
N CYS A 2 9.93 2.05 3.66
CA CYS A 2 10.10 0.91 4.58
C CYS A 2 8.88 0.71 5.51
N GLY A 3 8.98 -0.16 6.52
CA GLY A 3 7.94 -0.39 7.53
C GLY A 3 7.77 0.71 8.58
N ALA A 4 8.61 1.75 8.55
CA ALA A 4 8.47 2.95 9.37
C ALA A 4 8.65 2.78 10.90
N CYS A 5 9.33 1.73 11.39
CA CYS A 5 9.46 1.47 12.84
C CYS A 5 10.13 2.60 13.65
N MET A 6 10.95 3.44 13.01
CA MET A 6 11.64 4.58 13.63
C MET A 6 11.00 5.93 13.29
N PHE A 7 9.91 5.96 12.52
CA PHE A 7 9.24 7.19 12.11
C PHE A 7 7.92 7.37 12.86
N ASN A 8 7.52 8.61 13.08
CA ASN A 8 6.19 8.92 13.58
C ASN A 8 5.15 9.00 12.44
N ARG A 9 3.86 9.01 12.82
CA ARG A 9 2.74 9.09 11.87
C ARG A 9 2.82 10.32 10.96
N ARG A 10 3.20 11.49 11.50
CA ARG A 10 3.26 12.75 10.74
C ARG A 10 4.32 12.68 9.65
N GLU A 11 5.47 12.11 9.94
CA GLU A 11 6.57 11.94 8.96
C GLU A 11 6.17 11.01 7.82
N VAL A 12 5.52 9.89 8.13
CA VAL A 12 5.03 8.95 7.12
C VAL A 12 3.98 9.61 6.22
N LEU A 13 2.99 10.30 6.80
CA LEU A 13 1.95 10.97 6.04
C LEU A 13 2.49 12.11 5.17
N SER A 14 3.46 12.89 5.68
CA SER A 14 4.11 13.95 4.90
C SER A 14 4.74 13.40 3.60
N ARG A 15 5.41 12.25 3.69
CA ARG A 15 6.02 11.57 2.54
C ARG A 15 4.96 11.07 1.55
N ILE A 16 3.88 10.46 2.03
CA ILE A 16 2.77 10.00 1.19
C ILE A 16 2.16 11.18 0.43
N LEU A 17 1.87 12.28 1.12
CA LEU A 17 1.31 13.49 0.52
C LEU A 17 2.26 14.12 -0.49
N GLN A 18 3.56 14.14 -0.21
CA GLN A 18 4.56 14.64 -1.15
C GLN A 18 4.63 13.81 -2.44
N CYS A 19 4.51 12.48 -2.35
CA CYS A 19 4.42 11.61 -3.52
C CYS A 19 3.13 11.87 -4.31
N GLY A 20 1.99 11.98 -3.61
CA GLY A 20 0.70 12.31 -4.23
C GLY A 20 0.72 13.64 -5.00
N ARG A 21 1.32 14.70 -4.43
CA ARG A 21 1.48 16.00 -5.12
C ARG A 21 2.31 15.94 -6.40
N GLN A 22 3.20 14.95 -6.50
CA GLN A 22 4.05 14.72 -7.67
C GLN A 22 3.49 13.64 -8.61
N ASN A 23 2.29 13.13 -8.33
CA ASN A 23 1.69 12.01 -9.05
C ASN A 23 2.60 10.76 -9.10
N VAL A 24 3.42 10.56 -8.06
CA VAL A 24 4.28 9.38 -7.93
C VAL A 24 3.55 8.32 -7.09
N PRO A 25 3.31 7.11 -7.62
CA PRO A 25 2.71 6.02 -6.85
C PRO A 25 3.53 5.69 -5.61
N PHE A 26 2.87 5.48 -4.48
CA PHE A 26 3.51 5.17 -3.21
C PHE A 26 3.23 3.72 -2.80
N THR A 27 4.27 3.02 -2.34
CA THR A 27 4.14 1.70 -1.73
C THR A 27 5.15 1.53 -0.60
N ASN A 28 5.01 0.47 0.20
CA ASN A 28 5.98 0.09 1.21
C ASN A 28 6.50 -1.34 1.00
N TYR A 29 7.57 -1.70 1.70
CA TYR A 29 8.20 -3.03 1.57
C TYR A 29 7.23 -4.17 1.86
N GLY A 30 6.38 -4.06 2.89
CA GLY A 30 5.40 -5.10 3.22
C GLY A 30 4.41 -5.35 2.08
N VAL A 31 3.83 -4.28 1.52
CA VAL A 31 2.89 -4.37 0.39
C VAL A 31 3.59 -4.88 -0.87
N ALA A 32 4.79 -4.37 -1.18
CA ALA A 32 5.56 -4.79 -2.35
C ALA A 32 5.95 -6.28 -2.27
N ILE A 33 6.49 -6.73 -1.12
CA ILE A 33 6.84 -8.13 -0.87
C ILE A 33 5.60 -9.01 -1.02
N ALA A 34 4.49 -8.66 -0.37
CA ALA A 34 3.26 -9.44 -0.45
C ALA A 34 2.72 -9.53 -1.89
N GLY A 35 2.84 -8.45 -2.67
CA GLY A 35 2.52 -8.43 -4.10
C GLY A 35 3.43 -9.34 -4.92
N CYS A 36 4.74 -9.24 -4.75
CA CYS A 36 5.73 -10.05 -5.47
C CYS A 36 5.58 -11.55 -5.21
N PHE A 37 5.22 -11.94 -3.98
CA PHE A 37 5.01 -13.33 -3.61
C PHE A 37 3.56 -13.82 -3.82
N GLY A 38 2.66 -13.00 -4.35
CA GLY A 38 1.26 -13.38 -4.60
C GLY A 38 0.43 -13.62 -3.34
N ILE A 39 0.85 -13.10 -2.19
CA ILE A 39 0.15 -13.27 -0.89
C ILE A 39 -0.59 -12.01 -0.43
N LEU A 40 -0.67 -10.96 -1.27
CA LEU A 40 -1.27 -9.68 -0.91
C LEU A 40 -2.76 -9.81 -0.58
N GLU A 41 -3.54 -10.56 -1.35
CA GLU A 41 -4.97 -10.75 -1.06
C GLU A 41 -5.18 -11.38 0.32
N ARG A 42 -4.41 -12.42 0.65
CA ARG A 42 -4.42 -13.06 1.97
C ARG A 42 -4.05 -12.06 3.08
N ALA A 43 -3.02 -11.24 2.86
CA ALA A 43 -2.58 -10.24 3.84
C ALA A 43 -3.65 -9.16 4.11
N LEU A 44 -4.53 -8.89 3.14
CA LEU A 44 -5.61 -7.91 3.26
C LEU A 44 -6.90 -8.47 3.88
N GLN A 45 -7.04 -9.78 4.07
CA GLN A 45 -8.25 -10.40 4.65
C GLN A 45 -8.74 -9.77 5.97
N PRO A 46 -7.87 -9.36 6.92
CA PRO A 46 -8.31 -8.71 8.16
C PRO A 46 -8.81 -7.27 7.97
N PHE A 47 -8.66 -6.70 6.77
CA PHE A 47 -8.95 -5.30 6.45
C PHE A 47 -9.98 -5.22 5.31
N PRO A 48 -11.29 -5.35 5.59
CA PRO A 48 -12.33 -5.49 4.57
C PRO A 48 -12.31 -4.38 3.51
N ASP A 49 -12.17 -3.12 3.92
CA ASP A 49 -12.16 -1.98 3.00
C ASP A 49 -10.94 -1.99 2.06
N ALA A 50 -9.79 -2.39 2.58
CA ALA A 50 -8.56 -2.49 1.79
C ALA A 50 -8.62 -3.68 0.81
N LEU A 51 -9.21 -4.81 1.23
CA LEU A 51 -9.42 -5.96 0.36
C LEU A 51 -10.40 -5.62 -0.78
N ALA A 52 -11.48 -4.90 -0.48
CA ALA A 52 -12.44 -4.43 -1.49
C ALA A 52 -11.76 -3.51 -2.52
N ALA A 53 -11.00 -2.51 -2.05
CA ALA A 53 -10.24 -1.61 -2.92
C ALA A 53 -9.22 -2.36 -3.79
N TYR A 54 -8.53 -3.35 -3.24
CA TYR A 54 -7.60 -4.19 -3.99
C TYR A 54 -8.30 -5.01 -5.08
N ARG A 55 -9.43 -5.65 -4.78
CA ARG A 55 -10.20 -6.45 -5.75
C ARG A 55 -10.75 -5.60 -6.88
N GLN A 56 -11.25 -4.40 -6.58
CA GLN A 56 -11.68 -3.45 -7.61
C GLN A 56 -10.52 -3.10 -8.55
N ALA A 57 -9.38 -2.69 -8.01
CA ALA A 57 -8.19 -2.35 -8.80
C ALA A 57 -7.54 -3.55 -9.51
N ALA A 58 -7.82 -4.78 -9.09
CA ALA A 58 -7.38 -6.00 -9.76
C ALA A 58 -8.31 -6.36 -10.94
N GLY A 59 -9.62 -6.16 -10.79
CA GLY A 59 -10.60 -6.37 -11.87
C GLY A 59 -10.44 -5.40 -13.04
N GLU A 60 -10.05 -4.15 -12.78
CA GLU A 60 -9.79 -3.11 -13.79
C GLU A 60 -8.57 -3.38 -14.70
N ARG A 61 -7.79 -4.43 -14.41
CA ARG A 61 -6.59 -4.82 -15.20
C ARG A 61 -6.86 -5.85 -16.31
N THR A 62 -8.14 -6.20 -16.54
CA THR A 62 -8.59 -7.09 -17.64
C THR A 62 -9.20 -6.26 -18.75
#